data_AF-A0A1V5ZA05-F1
#
_entry.id   AF-A0A1V5ZA05-F1
#
_cell.length_a   1.000
_cell.length_b   1.000
_cell.length_c   1.000
_cell.angle_alpha   90.00
_cell.angle_beta   90.00
_cell.angle_gamma   90.00
#
_symmetry.space_group_name_H-M   'P 1'
#
loop_
_entity.id
_entity.type
_entity.pdbx_description
1 polymer ?
#
loop_
_entity_poly.entity_id
_entity_poly.type
_entity_poly.pdbx_seq_one_letter_code
_entity_poly.pdbx_strand_id
1 'polypeptide(L)'
;MPDDTLCDDGVACTVDSCDPATGCVYTPDDTLCSDGDACNGLETCDATNGCQPGTPLECDDGIACTIDNCDPATGCVFTPDNTLCDDGDACTIDHCDPDMGCMYEDFPVNDGNACTIDICDPVTGVAYEAVDCNDDDACTIDSCDPATGCHYEDISCDDADACTIDSCDPATGCVNTPVNCDDGDPTTEDACDPATGTCLHTPLPVPHPADINEDYRLVLSETIAYLAGWQQGANPIGHAIRAAYLWQNGEYYSYDPTETPPLCWILPEPAEGEGEPIEGEDKTVFLPGDIPLEMLWIPGGSFLMGRYSEELDSEVSEDPQHTVTFQHGFWMGKYEVTQKQWLAVVGSWPNVDQPSEAYGVGDDYPAYYVSWYNVKDFITALNTHLENTDQDLFTLRLPSEAEWEYACRAGTNTRFHWGDDLLYEQLGDHAWYRFNSSDKTNPIGLKLENAFGLHDMSGNVWEWCEDDLHDNYVGAPTDGSAWVDSPRASKRVVRGGSWANLIWRCRSANRGLGSSESGYNFGGFRLVAD
;
A
#
# COMPACT_ATOMS: atom_id res chain seq x y z
N MET A 1 0.30 111.28 5.52
CA MET A 1 0.19 110.01 6.26
C MET A 1 1.62 109.60 6.56
N PRO A 2 1.98 109.19 7.78
CA PRO A 2 3.24 108.49 7.99
C PRO A 2 3.26 107.26 7.05
N ASP A 3 4.40 107.04 6.42
CA ASP A 3 4.61 105.96 5.45
C ASP A 3 5.45 104.89 6.14
N ASP A 4 4.80 103.81 6.58
CA ASP A 4 5.43 102.72 7.30
C ASP A 4 6.46 101.97 6.43
N THR A 5 6.38 102.10 5.09
CA THR A 5 7.32 101.44 4.16
C THR A 5 8.74 102.01 4.18
N LEU A 6 8.97 103.12 4.90
CA LEU A 6 10.29 103.74 5.09
C LEU A 6 10.98 103.31 6.40
N CYS A 7 10.32 102.50 7.23
CA CYS A 7 10.80 102.07 8.54
C CYS A 7 11.04 100.56 8.61
N ASP A 8 11.47 99.92 7.51
CA ASP A 8 11.82 98.49 7.47
C ASP A 8 13.23 98.26 8.07
N ASP A 9 13.36 97.45 9.13
CA ASP A 9 14.67 97.05 9.70
C ASP A 9 15.29 95.81 9.05
N GLY A 10 14.58 95.15 8.13
CA GLY A 10 15.02 93.95 7.45
C GLY A 10 14.92 92.68 8.29
N VAL A 11 14.30 92.73 9.47
CA VAL A 11 14.03 91.56 10.32
C VAL A 11 12.59 91.09 10.08
N ALA A 12 12.41 89.90 9.51
CA ALA A 12 11.11 89.46 9.03
C ALA A 12 10.03 89.27 10.12
N CYS A 13 10.42 89.21 11.40
CA CYS A 13 9.52 88.96 12.53
C CYS A 13 9.23 90.18 13.40
N THR A 14 9.70 91.36 12.99
CA THR A 14 9.35 92.63 13.64
C THR A 14 8.19 93.28 12.90
N VAL A 15 7.27 93.86 13.68
CA VAL A 15 6.21 94.72 13.15
C VAL A 15 6.72 96.15 13.15
N ASP A 16 6.94 96.64 11.94
CA ASP A 16 7.61 97.91 11.68
C ASP A 16 6.59 99.01 11.48
N SER A 17 6.68 100.06 12.31
CA SER A 17 5.72 101.16 12.30
C SER A 17 6.38 102.52 12.50
N CYS A 18 5.83 103.55 11.87
CA CYS A 18 6.35 104.91 11.96
C CYS A 18 5.53 105.75 12.94
N ASP A 19 6.06 105.95 14.16
CA ASP A 19 5.43 106.82 15.16
C ASP A 19 5.85 108.29 14.95
N PRO A 20 4.90 109.23 14.76
CA PRO A 20 5.21 110.64 14.50
C PRO A 20 5.95 111.37 15.63
N ALA A 21 5.94 110.85 16.86
CA ALA A 21 6.60 111.41 18.03
C ALA A 21 7.95 110.76 18.34
N THR A 22 8.14 109.46 18.05
CA THR A 22 9.37 108.72 18.40
C THR A 22 10.20 108.20 17.22
N GLY A 23 9.70 108.29 15.98
CA GLY A 23 10.37 107.76 14.79
C GLY A 23 10.01 106.30 14.52
N CYS A 24 10.86 105.57 13.79
CA CYS A 24 10.62 104.14 13.50
C CYS A 24 10.63 103.31 14.79
N VAL A 25 9.62 102.46 14.94
CA VAL A 25 9.44 101.54 16.06
C VAL A 25 9.32 100.12 15.50
N TYR A 26 10.19 99.25 16.00
CA TYR A 26 10.30 97.84 15.61
C TYR A 26 9.87 97.00 16.80
N THR A 27 8.74 96.31 16.69
CA THR A 27 8.21 95.50 17.79
C THR A 27 8.32 94.03 17.43
N PRO A 28 9.12 93.22 18.14
CA PRO A 28 9.16 91.78 17.93
C PRO A 28 7.78 91.16 18.06
N ASP A 29 7.42 90.31 17.11
CA ASP A 29 6.18 89.55 17.11
C ASP A 29 6.47 88.08 16.85
N ASP A 30 6.43 87.29 17.91
CA ASP A 30 6.68 85.84 17.88
C ASP A 30 5.71 85.11 16.94
N THR A 31 4.51 85.66 16.67
CA THR A 31 3.52 85.02 15.78
C THR A 31 3.97 84.98 14.33
N LEU A 32 4.97 85.77 13.95
CA LEU A 32 5.56 85.80 12.62
C LEU A 32 6.67 84.76 12.41
N CYS A 33 7.07 84.06 13.48
CA CYS A 33 8.18 83.10 13.46
C CYS A 33 7.78 81.63 13.37
N SER A 34 6.49 81.32 13.54
CA SER A 34 6.06 79.92 13.54
C SER A 34 6.25 79.27 12.17
N ASP A 35 7.02 78.19 12.13
CA ASP A 35 7.22 77.38 10.92
C ASP A 35 6.15 76.27 10.78
N GLY A 36 5.30 76.11 11.80
CA GLY A 36 4.22 75.14 11.85
C GLY A 36 4.66 73.73 12.27
N ASP A 37 5.92 73.55 12.67
CA ASP A 37 6.47 72.29 13.18
C ASP A 37 6.18 72.15 14.69
N ALA A 38 5.27 71.23 15.03
CA ALA A 38 4.92 70.95 16.40
C ALA A 38 6.09 70.35 17.22
N CYS A 39 7.16 69.90 16.57
CA CYS A 39 8.26 69.16 17.18
C CYS A 39 9.44 70.01 17.62
N ASN A 40 9.50 71.29 17.21
CA ASN A 40 10.63 72.16 17.53
C ASN A 40 10.27 73.29 18.51
N GLY A 41 9.03 73.30 19.04
CA GLY A 41 8.57 74.22 20.07
C GLY A 41 8.32 75.64 19.56
N LEU A 42 7.85 76.54 20.45
CA LEU A 42 7.52 77.91 20.05
C LEU A 42 8.78 78.71 19.71
N GLU A 43 8.80 79.25 18.50
CA GLU A 43 9.85 80.12 17.99
C GLU A 43 9.61 81.55 18.46
N THR A 44 10.68 82.20 18.89
CA THR A 44 10.62 83.58 19.41
C THR A 44 11.34 84.53 18.48
N CYS A 45 10.79 85.73 18.28
CA CYS A 45 11.41 86.76 17.49
C CYS A 45 12.48 87.50 18.32
N ASP A 46 13.74 87.37 17.91
CA ASP A 46 14.80 88.25 18.40
C ASP A 46 14.88 89.49 17.49
N ALA A 47 14.77 90.68 18.10
CA ALA A 47 14.75 91.97 17.42
C ALA A 47 16.00 92.28 16.58
N THR A 48 17.05 91.46 16.64
CA THR A 48 18.30 91.65 15.91
C THR A 48 18.66 90.44 15.05
N ASN A 49 18.37 89.24 15.52
CA ASN A 49 18.79 87.99 14.89
C ASN A 49 17.64 87.26 14.16
N GLY A 50 16.43 87.80 14.18
CA GLY A 50 15.25 87.21 13.56
C GLY A 50 14.70 86.02 14.35
N CYS A 51 13.93 85.17 13.68
CA CYS A 51 13.27 84.03 14.32
C CYS A 51 14.29 83.03 14.87
N GLN A 52 14.19 82.79 16.18
CA GLN A 52 15.01 81.81 16.86
C GLN A 52 14.25 80.48 16.94
N PRO A 53 14.90 79.35 16.63
CA PRO A 53 14.26 78.04 16.72
C PRO A 53 13.85 77.78 18.18
N GLY A 54 12.71 77.13 18.36
CA GLY A 54 12.23 76.73 19.67
C GLY A 54 13.07 75.58 20.27
N THR A 55 12.59 75.06 21.40
CA THR A 55 13.17 73.88 22.04
C THR A 55 12.51 72.61 21.47
N PRO A 56 13.31 71.63 20.97
CA PRO A 56 12.77 70.36 20.51
C PRO A 56 11.88 69.68 21.54
N LEU A 57 10.77 69.12 21.08
CA LEU A 57 9.81 68.39 21.87
C LEU A 57 10.35 67.00 22.18
N GLU A 58 10.53 66.69 23.47
CA GLU A 58 10.88 65.35 23.94
C GLU A 58 9.62 64.48 23.95
N CYS A 59 9.61 63.44 23.11
CA CYS A 59 8.47 62.55 22.91
C CYS A 59 8.67 61.16 23.52
N ASP A 60 9.56 60.99 24.50
CA ASP A 60 9.71 59.73 25.23
C ASP A 60 8.54 59.56 26.23
N ASP A 61 7.67 58.58 26.02
CA ASP A 61 6.55 58.28 26.92
C ASP A 61 6.94 57.34 28.10
N GLY A 62 8.17 56.84 28.09
CA GLY A 62 8.70 55.93 29.10
C GLY A 62 8.23 54.49 28.97
N ILE A 63 7.52 54.13 27.89
CA ILE A 63 7.07 52.77 27.60
C ILE A 63 8.06 52.13 26.61
N ALA A 64 8.75 51.08 27.06
CA ALA A 64 9.87 50.53 26.28
C ALA A 64 9.48 49.90 24.93
N CYS A 65 8.21 49.60 24.71
CA CYS A 65 7.71 48.94 23.50
C CYS A 65 6.96 49.85 22.53
N THR A 66 6.91 51.15 22.81
CA THR A 66 6.41 52.16 21.88
C THR A 66 7.56 52.76 21.10
N ILE A 67 7.32 52.97 19.80
CA ILE A 67 8.18 53.79 18.97
C ILE A 67 7.72 55.23 19.11
N ASP A 68 8.58 55.98 19.78
CA ASP A 68 8.35 57.36 20.17
C ASP A 68 8.93 58.30 19.11
N ASN A 69 8.05 58.90 18.31
CA ASN A 69 8.46 59.80 17.25
C ASN A 69 7.65 61.09 17.27
N CYS A 70 8.27 62.17 16.82
CA CYS A 70 7.57 63.44 16.64
C CYS A 70 7.17 63.63 15.18
N ASP A 71 5.87 63.80 14.94
CA ASP A 71 5.30 64.17 13.65
C ASP A 71 5.17 65.70 13.58
N PRO A 72 5.81 66.37 12.61
CA PRO A 72 5.82 67.84 12.53
C PRO A 72 4.44 68.49 12.44
N ALA A 73 3.41 67.77 11.99
CA ALA A 73 2.06 68.30 11.87
C ALA A 73 1.20 68.07 13.13
N THR A 74 1.49 67.02 13.91
CA THR A 74 0.60 66.56 14.99
C THR A 74 1.26 66.45 16.37
N GLY A 75 2.60 66.57 16.45
CA GLY A 75 3.37 66.48 17.69
C GLY A 75 3.81 65.04 17.98
N CYS A 76 3.92 64.67 19.26
CA CYS A 76 4.36 63.33 19.65
C CYS A 76 3.36 62.26 19.23
N VAL A 77 3.88 61.18 18.63
CA VAL A 77 3.15 59.99 18.21
C VAL A 77 3.87 58.77 18.78
N PHE A 78 3.13 57.97 19.53
CA PHE A 78 3.62 56.74 20.15
C PHE A 78 2.98 55.57 19.43
N THR A 79 3.78 54.73 18.79
CA THR A 79 3.28 53.59 18.01
C THR A 79 3.72 52.29 18.68
N PRO A 80 2.79 51.46 19.18
CA PRO A 80 3.13 50.16 19.76
C PRO A 80 3.85 49.27 18.74
N ASP A 81 4.94 48.63 19.18
CA ASP A 81 5.69 47.64 18.40
C ASP A 81 5.91 46.37 19.22
N ASN A 82 5.17 45.32 18.87
CA ASN A 82 5.24 44.02 19.53
C ASN A 82 6.64 43.37 19.40
N THR A 83 7.42 43.72 18.37
CA THR A 83 8.76 43.12 18.18
C THR A 83 9.76 43.56 19.25
N LEU A 84 9.44 44.62 20.00
CA LEU A 84 10.23 45.09 21.13
C LEU A 84 9.91 44.35 22.43
N CYS A 85 8.88 43.49 22.43
CA CYS A 85 8.44 42.77 23.60
C CYS A 85 8.90 41.32 23.69
N ASP A 86 9.58 40.77 22.68
CA ASP A 86 10.06 39.38 22.64
C ASP A 86 10.84 38.99 23.92
N ASP A 87 10.29 38.11 24.76
CA ASP A 87 10.96 37.59 25.96
C ASP A 87 11.77 36.31 25.71
N GLY A 88 11.71 35.80 24.48
CA GLY A 88 12.39 34.58 24.05
C GLY A 88 11.70 33.28 24.49
N ASP A 89 10.48 33.33 25.03
CA ASP A 89 9.65 32.16 25.29
C ASP A 89 8.72 31.90 24.08
N ALA A 90 8.99 30.81 23.36
CA ALA A 90 8.15 30.41 22.22
C ALA A 90 6.73 29.98 22.61
N CYS A 91 6.45 29.87 23.92
CA CYS A 91 5.16 29.52 24.49
C CYS A 91 4.32 30.72 24.93
N THR A 92 4.77 31.95 24.68
CA THR A 92 3.99 33.16 24.97
C THR A 92 3.66 33.95 23.70
N ILE A 93 2.56 34.70 23.78
CA ILE A 93 2.15 35.69 22.80
C ILE A 93 2.56 37.05 23.35
N ASP A 94 3.61 37.59 22.78
CA ASP A 94 4.22 38.83 23.23
C ASP A 94 3.63 40.02 22.47
N HIS A 95 3.09 40.98 23.20
CA HIS A 95 2.53 42.18 22.60
C HIS A 95 2.75 43.43 23.44
N CYS A 96 2.77 44.56 22.75
CA CYS A 96 2.89 45.86 23.40
C CYS A 96 1.50 46.42 23.70
N ASP A 97 1.22 46.65 24.98
CA ASP A 97 0.10 47.47 25.43
C ASP A 97 0.57 48.94 25.53
N PRO A 98 -0.09 49.89 24.84
CA PRO A 98 0.33 51.30 24.83
C PRO A 98 0.32 51.99 26.21
N ASP A 99 -0.42 51.46 27.19
CA ASP A 99 -0.55 52.03 28.53
C ASP A 99 0.24 51.24 29.59
N MET A 100 0.39 49.93 29.38
CA MET A 100 0.95 49.00 30.37
C MET A 100 2.35 48.46 30.01
N GLY A 101 2.80 48.64 28.77
CA GLY A 101 4.07 48.11 28.28
C GLY A 101 3.97 46.68 27.75
N CYS A 102 5.07 45.93 27.81
CA CYS A 102 5.08 44.55 27.29
C CYS A 102 4.23 43.60 28.13
N MET A 103 3.39 42.86 27.41
CA MET A 103 2.46 41.88 27.94
C MET A 103 2.77 40.51 27.33
N TYR A 104 2.73 39.49 28.19
CA TYR A 104 3.08 38.10 27.88
C TYR A 104 1.90 37.22 28.24
N GLU A 105 1.27 36.61 27.25
CA GLU A 105 0.13 35.71 27.46
C GLU A 105 0.50 34.30 27.04
N ASP A 106 0.19 33.30 27.88
CA ASP A 106 0.45 31.90 27.54
C ASP A 106 -0.27 31.53 26.23
N PHE A 107 0.47 30.93 25.29
CA PHE A 107 -0.08 30.41 24.06
C PHE A 107 -1.02 29.24 24.38
N PRO A 108 -2.24 29.18 23.81
CA PRO A 108 -3.14 28.07 24.03
C PRO A 108 -2.59 26.83 23.33
N VAL A 109 -1.86 26.00 24.08
CA VAL A 109 -1.19 24.79 23.57
C VAL A 109 -2.16 23.67 23.23
N ASN A 110 -3.40 23.71 23.73
CA ASN A 110 -4.35 22.63 23.56
C ASN A 110 -5.01 22.65 22.18
N ASP A 111 -4.75 21.61 21.38
CA ASP A 111 -5.32 21.47 20.04
C ASP A 111 -6.74 20.86 20.03
N GLY A 112 -7.24 20.47 21.21
CA GLY A 112 -8.55 19.85 21.40
C GLY A 112 -8.59 18.37 21.02
N ASN A 113 -7.44 17.74 20.76
CA ASN A 113 -7.33 16.33 20.41
C ASN A 113 -6.92 15.51 21.64
N ALA A 114 -7.77 14.57 22.06
CA ALA A 114 -7.51 13.70 23.18
C ALA A 114 -6.39 12.66 22.91
N CYS A 115 -5.96 12.54 21.66
CA CYS A 115 -4.92 11.62 21.19
C CYS A 115 -3.52 12.25 21.11
N THR A 116 -3.38 13.49 21.56
CA THR A 116 -2.11 14.21 21.61
C THR A 116 -1.85 14.70 23.02
N ILE A 117 -0.58 14.65 23.40
CA ILE A 117 -0.07 15.33 24.58
C ILE A 117 0.44 16.68 24.09
N ASP A 118 -0.27 17.73 24.49
CA ASP A 118 0.09 19.11 24.18
C ASP A 118 1.25 19.55 25.07
N ILE A 119 2.42 19.71 24.49
CA ILE A 119 3.62 20.15 25.19
C ILE A 119 4.08 21.45 24.56
N CYS A 120 4.48 22.41 25.37
CA CYS A 120 5.22 23.57 24.87
C CYS A 120 6.56 23.65 25.56
N ASP A 121 7.60 23.64 24.73
CA ASP A 121 8.97 23.86 25.16
C ASP A 121 9.32 25.33 24.89
N PRO A 122 9.79 26.10 25.91
CA PRO A 122 10.09 27.52 25.76
C PRO A 122 11.12 27.87 24.68
N VAL A 123 11.92 26.89 24.23
CA VAL A 123 12.97 27.07 23.22
C VAL A 123 12.50 26.60 21.84
N THR A 124 11.81 25.46 21.77
CA THR A 124 11.40 24.85 20.49
C THR A 124 9.96 25.11 20.09
N GLY A 125 9.14 25.68 20.98
CA GLY A 125 7.73 25.98 20.77
C GLY A 125 6.81 24.79 21.03
N VAL A 126 5.58 24.89 20.51
CA VAL A 126 4.52 23.89 20.71
C VAL A 126 4.82 22.61 19.93
N ALA A 127 4.69 21.47 20.61
CA ALA A 127 4.79 20.14 20.05
C ALA A 127 3.61 19.29 20.52
N TYR A 128 3.14 18.42 19.64
CA TYR A 128 2.05 17.48 19.91
C TYR A 128 2.62 16.07 19.80
N GLU A 129 2.73 15.37 20.92
CA GLU A 129 3.20 13.99 20.95
C GLU A 129 1.99 13.06 20.91
N ALA A 130 1.99 12.06 20.04
CA ALA A 130 0.90 11.10 19.96
C ALA A 130 0.79 10.30 21.27
N VAL A 131 -0.43 10.16 21.79
CA VAL A 131 -0.72 9.26 22.90
C VAL A 131 -0.60 7.82 22.40
N ASP A 132 0.28 7.05 23.02
CA ASP A 132 0.35 5.61 22.80
C ASP A 132 -0.85 4.94 23.48
N CYS A 133 -1.79 4.48 22.67
CA CYS A 133 -2.99 3.81 23.16
C CYS A 133 -2.81 2.30 23.31
N ASN A 134 -1.61 1.75 23.11
CA ASN A 134 -1.38 0.32 23.28
C ASN A 134 -1.60 -0.12 24.75
N ASP A 135 -2.53 -1.03 25.02
CA ASP A 135 -2.76 -1.57 26.37
C ASP A 135 -1.99 -2.87 26.67
N ASP A 136 -1.12 -3.28 25.76
CA ASP A 136 -0.37 -4.54 25.77
C ASP A 136 -1.27 -5.80 25.72
N ASP A 137 -2.54 -5.67 25.32
CA ASP A 137 -3.45 -6.79 25.08
C ASP A 137 -3.53 -7.13 23.59
N ALA A 138 -2.93 -8.26 23.20
CA ALA A 138 -2.97 -8.74 21.81
C ALA A 138 -4.38 -9.15 21.35
N CYS A 139 -5.38 -9.11 22.24
CA CYS A 139 -6.78 -9.39 21.97
C CYS A 139 -7.62 -8.14 21.70
N THR A 140 -7.04 -6.95 21.71
CA THR A 140 -7.74 -5.71 21.38
C THR A 140 -7.12 -5.03 20.16
N ILE A 141 -7.97 -4.33 19.42
CA ILE A 141 -7.56 -3.35 18.44
C ILE A 141 -7.59 -2.00 19.13
N ASP A 142 -6.40 -1.46 19.35
CA ASP A 142 -6.22 -0.21 20.05
C ASP A 142 -6.27 0.93 19.04
N SER A 143 -7.19 1.85 19.29
CA SER A 143 -7.40 3.02 18.44
C SER A 143 -7.54 4.26 19.29
N CYS A 144 -7.29 5.42 18.70
CA CYS A 144 -7.50 6.68 19.38
C CYS A 144 -8.51 7.52 18.62
N ASP A 145 -9.60 7.90 19.29
CA ASP A 145 -10.60 8.83 18.79
C ASP A 145 -10.23 10.24 19.25
N PRO A 146 -10.02 11.20 18.33
CA PRO A 146 -9.58 12.54 18.70
C PRO A 146 -10.49 13.31 19.67
N ALA A 147 -11.78 12.94 19.78
CA ALA A 147 -12.72 13.58 20.67
C ALA A 147 -12.82 12.90 22.05
N THR A 148 -12.51 11.61 22.14
CA THR A 148 -12.83 10.78 23.32
C THR A 148 -11.64 10.00 23.90
N GLY A 149 -10.51 9.93 23.19
CA GLY A 149 -9.27 9.30 23.65
C GLY A 149 -9.12 7.86 23.17
N CYS A 150 -8.33 7.06 23.90
CA CYS A 150 -8.06 5.66 23.56
C CYS A 150 -9.33 4.78 23.68
N HIS A 151 -9.51 3.91 22.69
CA HIS A 151 -10.54 2.88 22.61
C HIS A 151 -9.91 1.54 22.31
N TYR A 152 -10.49 0.50 22.91
CA TYR A 152 -10.01 -0.87 22.87
C TYR A 152 -11.18 -1.74 22.41
N GLU A 153 -11.09 -2.32 21.21
CA GLU A 153 -12.13 -3.18 20.66
C GLU A 153 -11.66 -4.63 20.62
N ASP A 154 -12.42 -5.53 21.25
CA ASP A 154 -12.08 -6.96 21.30
C ASP A 154 -12.00 -7.58 19.90
N ILE A 155 -10.92 -8.31 19.63
CA ILE A 155 -10.71 -9.10 18.42
C ILE A 155 -11.56 -10.37 18.49
N SER A 156 -12.31 -10.64 17.42
CA SER A 156 -12.96 -11.95 17.23
C SER A 156 -11.95 -12.95 16.69
N CYS A 157 -11.65 -13.99 17.47
CA CYS A 157 -10.76 -15.08 17.05
C CYS A 157 -11.45 -16.23 16.31
N ASP A 158 -12.76 -16.10 16.03
CA ASP A 158 -13.55 -17.07 15.28
C ASP A 158 -12.99 -17.23 13.85
N ASP A 159 -12.43 -18.40 13.54
CA ASP A 159 -11.91 -18.74 12.21
C ASP A 159 -12.96 -19.45 11.33
N ALA A 160 -14.20 -19.52 11.81
CA ALA A 160 -15.33 -20.21 11.19
C ALA A 160 -15.10 -21.72 10.97
N ASP A 161 -14.08 -22.31 11.60
CA ASP A 161 -13.89 -23.76 11.66
C ASP A 161 -14.52 -24.31 12.95
N ALA A 162 -15.60 -25.08 12.83
CA ALA A 162 -16.23 -25.67 14.00
C ALA A 162 -15.35 -26.76 14.68
N CYS A 163 -14.23 -27.12 14.06
CA CYS A 163 -13.23 -28.07 14.57
C CYS A 163 -12.06 -27.41 15.28
N THR A 164 -12.10 -26.10 15.51
CA THR A 164 -11.19 -25.38 16.39
C THR A 164 -11.95 -24.83 17.60
N ILE A 165 -11.23 -24.70 18.71
CA ILE A 165 -11.69 -23.95 19.87
C ILE A 165 -10.98 -22.62 19.82
N ASP A 166 -11.72 -21.59 19.46
CA ASP A 166 -11.21 -20.23 19.35
C ASP A 166 -11.15 -19.57 20.71
N SER A 167 -9.99 -19.03 21.01
CA SER A 167 -9.74 -18.28 22.23
C SER A 167 -8.76 -17.18 21.95
N CYS A 168 -8.74 -16.16 22.79
CA CYS A 168 -7.74 -15.12 22.71
C CYS A 168 -6.88 -15.16 23.97
N ASP A 169 -5.56 -15.20 23.79
CA ASP A 169 -4.57 -15.06 24.86
C ASP A 169 -4.02 -13.63 24.81
N PRO A 170 -4.18 -12.81 25.86
CA PRO A 170 -3.73 -11.42 25.86
C PRO A 170 -2.24 -11.21 25.57
N ALA A 171 -1.40 -12.22 25.77
CA ALA A 171 0.03 -12.13 25.47
C ALA A 171 0.39 -12.59 24.05
N THR A 172 -0.41 -13.45 23.43
CA THR A 172 -0.06 -14.07 22.13
C THR A 172 -1.10 -13.87 21.02
N GLY A 173 -2.25 -13.27 21.32
CA GLY A 173 -3.35 -13.04 20.39
C GLY A 173 -4.24 -14.28 20.22
N CYS A 174 -4.88 -14.41 19.06
CA CYS A 174 -5.80 -15.51 18.78
C CYS A 174 -5.10 -16.88 18.79
N VAL A 175 -5.74 -17.83 19.48
CA VAL A 175 -5.31 -19.21 19.63
C VAL A 175 -6.48 -20.13 19.27
N ASN A 176 -6.30 -20.87 18.18
CA ASN A 176 -7.30 -21.80 17.66
C ASN A 176 -6.78 -23.22 17.93
N THR A 177 -7.41 -23.90 18.89
CA THR A 177 -6.95 -25.23 19.32
C THR A 177 -7.78 -26.31 18.65
N PRO A 178 -7.18 -27.25 17.88
CA PRO A 178 -7.95 -28.32 17.23
C PRO A 178 -8.75 -29.16 18.23
N VAL A 179 -10.01 -29.42 17.89
CA VAL A 179 -10.90 -30.33 18.62
C VAL A 179 -10.33 -31.75 18.51
N ASN A 180 -10.08 -32.38 19.67
CA ASN A 180 -9.62 -33.75 19.70
C ASN A 180 -10.81 -34.71 19.55
N CYS A 181 -10.88 -35.37 18.40
CA CYS A 181 -11.89 -36.38 18.08
C CYS A 181 -11.41 -37.83 18.24
N ASP A 182 -10.26 -38.09 18.85
CA ASP A 182 -9.77 -39.46 19.09
C ASP A 182 -10.70 -40.22 20.06
N ASP A 183 -11.33 -41.31 19.60
CA ASP A 183 -12.19 -42.16 20.44
C ASP A 183 -11.43 -43.31 21.13
N GLY A 184 -10.14 -43.44 20.83
CA GLY A 184 -9.25 -44.46 21.36
C GLY A 184 -9.42 -45.85 20.72
N ASP A 185 -10.21 -45.98 19.65
CA ASP A 185 -10.31 -47.20 18.84
C ASP A 185 -9.29 -47.14 17.68
N PRO A 186 -8.25 -48.00 17.69
CA PRO A 186 -7.25 -48.00 16.61
C PRO A 186 -7.79 -48.54 15.27
N THR A 187 -9.06 -48.96 15.22
CA THR A 187 -9.73 -49.46 14.01
C THR A 187 -10.64 -48.43 13.36
N THR A 188 -10.69 -47.20 13.87
CA THR A 188 -11.38 -46.06 13.26
C THR A 188 -10.39 -45.00 12.82
N GLU A 189 -10.76 -44.29 11.75
CA GLU A 189 -10.17 -43.00 11.38
C GLU A 189 -11.08 -41.91 11.96
N ASP A 190 -10.50 -41.13 12.86
CA ASP A 190 -11.21 -40.11 13.61
C ASP A 190 -10.95 -38.74 12.98
N ALA A 191 -12.02 -38.06 12.57
CA ALA A 191 -11.95 -36.74 11.98
C ALA A 191 -13.05 -35.86 12.57
N CYS A 192 -12.80 -34.55 12.62
CA CYS A 192 -13.83 -33.58 12.93
C CYS A 192 -14.42 -33.03 11.63
N ASP A 193 -15.74 -32.90 11.53
CA ASP A 193 -16.44 -32.25 10.42
C ASP A 193 -16.34 -30.72 10.54
N PRO A 194 -15.58 -30.01 9.67
CA PRO A 194 -15.34 -28.57 9.80
C PRO A 194 -16.61 -27.71 9.73
N ALA A 195 -17.66 -28.23 9.08
CA ALA A 195 -18.92 -27.50 8.94
C ALA A 195 -19.83 -27.62 10.18
N THR A 196 -19.66 -28.67 10.99
CA THR A 196 -20.58 -28.97 12.11
C THR A 196 -19.90 -29.10 13.46
N GLY A 197 -18.58 -29.26 13.50
CA GLY A 197 -17.79 -29.54 14.71
C GLY A 197 -18.05 -30.93 15.29
N THR A 198 -18.68 -31.81 14.52
CA THR A 198 -19.03 -33.16 14.96
C THR A 198 -17.88 -34.12 14.72
N CYS A 199 -17.49 -34.87 15.75
CA CYS A 199 -16.52 -35.96 15.58
C CYS A 199 -17.14 -37.13 14.80
N LEU A 200 -16.46 -37.55 13.75
CA LEU A 200 -16.76 -38.68 12.89
C LEU A 200 -15.70 -39.75 13.12
N HIS A 201 -16.16 -40.98 13.36
CA HIS A 201 -15.30 -42.15 13.57
C HIS A 201 -15.61 -43.14 12.45
N THR A 202 -14.76 -43.17 11.42
CA THR A 202 -14.98 -44.00 10.23
C THR A 202 -14.24 -45.32 10.40
N PRO A 203 -14.92 -46.49 10.40
CA PRO A 203 -14.23 -47.76 10.49
C PRO A 203 -13.23 -47.95 9.36
N LEU A 204 -11.98 -48.26 9.69
CA LEU A 204 -10.95 -48.57 8.70
C LEU A 204 -11.34 -49.84 7.94
N PRO A 205 -11.12 -49.89 6.61
CA PRO A 205 -11.40 -51.07 5.82
C PRO A 205 -10.57 -52.25 6.34
N VAL A 206 -11.18 -53.43 6.46
CA VAL A 206 -10.47 -54.65 6.85
C VAL A 206 -9.87 -55.26 5.58
N PRO A 207 -8.55 -55.48 5.48
CA PRO A 207 -7.97 -56.13 4.31
C PRO A 207 -8.43 -57.59 4.22
N HIS A 208 -8.57 -58.12 2.99
CA HIS A 208 -8.94 -59.52 2.83
C HIS A 208 -7.78 -60.40 3.35
N PRO A 209 -8.03 -61.55 3.99
CA PRO A 209 -7.00 -62.50 4.42
C PRO A 209 -6.04 -63.03 3.32
N ALA A 210 -6.24 -62.62 2.07
CA ALA A 210 -5.49 -63.02 0.87
C ALA A 210 -4.42 -62.00 0.46
N ASP A 211 -4.61 -60.76 0.90
CA ASP A 211 -3.76 -59.61 0.65
C ASP A 211 -2.86 -59.50 1.86
N ILE A 212 -1.67 -60.07 1.71
CA ILE A 212 -0.77 -60.33 2.84
C ILE A 212 0.03 -59.06 3.17
N ASN A 213 0.12 -58.14 2.21
CA ASN A 213 0.78 -56.85 2.34
C ASN A 213 -0.19 -55.70 2.70
N GLU A 214 -1.49 -55.99 2.82
CA GLU A 214 -2.54 -55.05 3.25
C GLU A 214 -2.57 -53.78 2.39
N ASP A 215 -2.26 -53.92 1.09
CA ASP A 215 -2.20 -52.79 0.14
C ASP A 215 -3.47 -52.62 -0.69
N TYR A 216 -4.50 -53.42 -0.36
CA TYR A 216 -5.83 -53.42 -0.97
C TYR A 216 -5.79 -53.72 -2.48
N ARG A 217 -4.73 -54.40 -2.93
CA ARG A 217 -4.55 -54.88 -4.30
C ARG A 217 -4.12 -56.35 -4.26
N LEU A 218 -4.34 -57.06 -5.37
CA LEU A 218 -3.82 -58.42 -5.51
C LEU A 218 -2.63 -58.45 -6.46
N VAL A 219 -1.49 -58.88 -5.94
CA VAL A 219 -0.31 -59.15 -6.77
C VAL A 219 -0.33 -60.56 -7.33
N LEU A 220 0.45 -60.80 -8.39
CA LEU A 220 0.49 -62.09 -9.10
C LEU A 220 0.71 -63.28 -8.16
N SER A 221 1.56 -63.14 -7.15
CA SER A 221 1.84 -64.21 -6.18
C SER A 221 0.61 -64.59 -5.34
N GLU A 222 -0.21 -63.62 -4.95
CA GLU A 222 -1.41 -63.83 -4.13
C GLU A 222 -2.53 -64.44 -4.98
N THR A 223 -2.69 -63.95 -6.21
CA THR A 223 -3.59 -64.53 -7.21
C THR A 223 -3.24 -65.97 -7.52
N ILE A 224 -1.95 -66.30 -7.70
CA ILE A 224 -1.48 -67.68 -7.93
C ILE A 224 -1.81 -68.57 -6.73
N ALA A 225 -1.61 -68.09 -5.50
CA ALA A 225 -1.92 -68.85 -4.29
C ALA A 225 -3.42 -69.23 -4.23
N TYR A 226 -4.30 -68.32 -4.63
CA TYR A 226 -5.74 -68.58 -4.65
C TYR A 226 -6.19 -69.51 -5.76
N LEU A 227 -5.63 -69.37 -6.96
CA LEU A 227 -5.84 -70.29 -8.07
C LEU A 227 -5.36 -71.71 -7.72
N ALA A 228 -4.20 -71.84 -7.09
CA ALA A 228 -3.66 -73.11 -6.62
C ALA A 228 -4.51 -73.72 -5.49
N GLY A 229 -4.97 -72.91 -4.54
CA GLY A 229 -5.87 -73.35 -3.48
C GLY A 229 -7.22 -73.83 -4.02
N TRP A 230 -7.76 -73.21 -5.06
CA TRP A 230 -8.95 -73.71 -5.75
C TRP A 230 -8.72 -75.05 -6.43
N GLN A 231 -7.60 -75.21 -7.15
CA GLN A 231 -7.24 -76.49 -7.78
C GLN A 231 -7.10 -77.63 -6.75
N GLN A 232 -6.72 -77.30 -5.51
CA GLN A 232 -6.58 -78.25 -4.40
C GLN A 232 -7.87 -78.42 -3.58
N GLY A 233 -8.96 -77.71 -3.92
CA GLY A 233 -10.23 -77.75 -3.21
C GLY A 233 -10.26 -76.98 -1.88
N ALA A 234 -9.23 -76.22 -1.57
CA ALA A 234 -9.15 -75.38 -0.37
C ALA A 234 -9.92 -74.05 -0.53
N ASN A 235 -10.00 -73.52 -1.76
CA ASN A 235 -10.69 -72.26 -2.05
C ASN A 235 -11.90 -72.46 -2.98
N PRO A 236 -13.03 -71.78 -2.74
CA PRO A 236 -14.13 -71.72 -3.70
C PRO A 236 -13.70 -71.09 -5.03
N ILE A 237 -14.26 -71.57 -6.15
CA ILE A 237 -13.95 -71.06 -7.49
C ILE A 237 -14.25 -69.55 -7.64
N GLY A 238 -15.24 -69.03 -6.91
CA GLY A 238 -15.57 -67.60 -6.91
C GLY A 238 -14.42 -66.71 -6.46
N HIS A 239 -13.66 -67.13 -5.43
CA HIS A 239 -12.47 -66.40 -4.98
C HIS A 239 -11.36 -66.45 -6.02
N ALA A 240 -11.14 -67.61 -6.65
CA ALA A 240 -10.11 -67.77 -7.67
C ALA A 240 -10.41 -66.93 -8.93
N ILE A 241 -11.68 -66.84 -9.34
CA ILE A 241 -12.11 -65.99 -10.46
C ILE A 241 -11.93 -64.51 -10.11
N ARG A 242 -12.37 -64.09 -8.93
CA ARG A 242 -12.31 -62.68 -8.51
C ARG A 242 -10.87 -62.21 -8.28
N ALA A 243 -10.03 -63.05 -7.68
CA ALA A 243 -8.61 -62.78 -7.49
C ALA A 243 -7.85 -62.63 -8.82
N ALA A 244 -8.23 -63.41 -9.83
CA ALA A 244 -7.68 -63.28 -11.18
C ALA A 244 -8.15 -61.99 -11.87
N TYR A 245 -9.41 -61.59 -11.67
CA TYR A 245 -9.98 -60.35 -12.22
C TYR A 245 -9.31 -59.10 -11.64
N LEU A 246 -9.21 -59.00 -10.30
CA LEU A 246 -8.59 -57.86 -9.62
C LEU A 246 -7.12 -57.69 -10.01
N TRP A 247 -6.35 -58.78 -10.04
CA TRP A 247 -4.96 -58.75 -10.51
C TRP A 247 -4.83 -58.35 -11.98
N GLN A 248 -5.71 -58.86 -12.85
CA GLN A 248 -5.67 -58.54 -14.28
C GLN A 248 -5.94 -57.05 -14.54
N ASN A 249 -6.79 -56.41 -13.75
CA ASN A 249 -7.18 -55.01 -13.92
C ASN A 249 -6.37 -54.04 -13.03
N GLY A 250 -5.60 -54.54 -12.05
CA GLY A 250 -4.87 -53.69 -11.10
C GLY A 250 -5.79 -52.87 -10.19
N GLU A 251 -7.03 -53.32 -10.01
CA GLU A 251 -8.07 -52.60 -9.27
C GLU A 251 -7.86 -52.73 -7.76
N TYR A 252 -8.14 -51.64 -7.04
CA TYR A 252 -8.30 -51.68 -5.59
C TYR A 252 -9.59 -52.43 -5.22
N TYR A 253 -9.62 -53.03 -4.04
CA TYR A 253 -10.79 -53.70 -3.52
C TYR A 253 -11.00 -53.39 -2.04
N SER A 254 -12.24 -53.46 -1.55
CA SER A 254 -12.57 -53.55 -0.13
C SER A 254 -13.18 -54.92 0.18
N TYR A 255 -13.04 -55.37 1.42
CA TYR A 255 -13.49 -56.69 1.86
C TYR A 255 -14.62 -56.59 2.87
N ASP A 256 -15.75 -57.21 2.54
CA ASP A 256 -16.86 -57.42 3.46
C ASP A 256 -16.90 -58.90 3.89
N PRO A 257 -16.50 -59.23 5.14
CA PRO A 257 -16.52 -60.61 5.64
C PRO A 257 -17.93 -61.15 5.86
N THR A 258 -18.97 -60.32 5.80
CA THR A 258 -20.38 -60.73 5.99
C THR A 258 -21.02 -61.24 4.71
N GLU A 259 -20.45 -60.90 3.55
CA GLU A 259 -20.93 -61.29 2.23
C GLU A 259 -20.34 -62.62 1.75
N THR A 260 -21.03 -63.29 0.81
CA THR A 260 -20.55 -64.56 0.24
C THR A 260 -19.84 -64.36 -1.10
N PRO A 261 -18.79 -65.13 -1.43
CA PRO A 261 -18.06 -64.99 -2.69
C PRO A 261 -18.98 -65.19 -3.91
N PRO A 262 -18.87 -64.36 -4.96
CA PRO A 262 -17.83 -63.35 -5.19
C PRO A 262 -18.10 -61.95 -4.60
N LEU A 263 -19.21 -61.75 -3.88
CA LEU A 263 -19.68 -60.44 -3.40
C LEU A 263 -18.90 -59.87 -2.21
N CYS A 264 -18.17 -60.71 -1.47
CA CYS A 264 -17.29 -60.24 -0.39
C CYS A 264 -16.10 -59.38 -0.86
N TRP A 265 -15.82 -59.34 -2.17
CA TRP A 265 -14.81 -58.48 -2.79
C TRP A 265 -15.52 -57.32 -3.48
N ILE A 266 -15.72 -56.25 -2.72
CA ILE A 266 -16.37 -55.03 -3.18
C ILE A 266 -15.31 -54.26 -3.96
N LEU A 267 -15.59 -53.95 -5.22
CA LEU A 267 -14.82 -52.87 -5.85
C LEU A 267 -15.31 -51.61 -5.16
N PRO A 268 -14.42 -50.72 -4.70
CA PRO A 268 -14.88 -49.40 -4.33
C PRO A 268 -15.71 -48.90 -5.52
N GLU A 269 -16.97 -48.57 -5.27
CA GLU A 269 -17.72 -47.83 -6.28
C GLU A 269 -16.83 -46.65 -6.67
N PRO A 270 -16.69 -46.31 -7.97
CA PRO A 270 -16.06 -45.04 -8.30
C PRO A 270 -16.80 -44.01 -7.46
N ALA A 271 -16.09 -43.38 -6.52
CA ALA A 271 -16.68 -42.35 -5.72
C ALA A 271 -17.34 -41.40 -6.71
N GLU A 272 -18.66 -41.23 -6.63
CA GLU A 272 -19.32 -40.15 -7.31
C GLU A 272 -18.70 -38.87 -6.73
N GLY A 273 -17.65 -38.37 -7.40
CA GLY A 273 -16.74 -37.39 -6.82
C GLY A 273 -15.46 -37.13 -7.59
N GLU A 274 -15.14 -37.82 -8.68
CA GLU A 274 -14.08 -37.34 -9.59
C GLU A 274 -14.68 -36.43 -10.66
N GLY A 275 -14.58 -35.12 -10.38
CA GLY A 275 -15.03 -34.07 -11.28
C GLY A 275 -14.98 -32.64 -10.73
N GLU A 276 -14.57 -32.41 -9.49
CA GLU A 276 -14.22 -31.06 -9.03
C GLU A 276 -12.68 -30.95 -9.02
N PRO A 277 -12.09 -29.90 -9.59
CA PRO A 277 -10.66 -29.62 -9.42
C PRO A 277 -10.36 -29.54 -7.92
N ILE A 278 -9.31 -30.21 -7.46
CA ILE A 278 -8.77 -29.95 -6.13
C ILE A 278 -8.32 -28.48 -6.15
N GLU A 279 -9.10 -27.59 -5.55
CA GLU A 279 -8.62 -26.25 -5.15
C GLU A 279 -7.32 -26.48 -4.36
N GLY A 280 -6.20 -25.90 -4.76
CA GLY A 280 -4.99 -25.92 -3.92
C GLY A 280 -3.70 -26.44 -4.53
N GLU A 281 -3.70 -27.10 -5.70
CA GLU A 281 -2.45 -27.67 -6.25
C GLU A 281 -1.82 -26.80 -7.34
N ASP A 282 -0.50 -26.59 -7.21
CA ASP A 282 0.33 -26.00 -8.26
C ASP A 282 0.33 -26.87 -9.52
N LYS A 283 0.36 -26.22 -10.67
CA LYS A 283 0.30 -26.88 -11.98
C LYS A 283 1.48 -26.49 -12.86
N THR A 284 1.87 -27.40 -13.74
CA THR A 284 2.83 -27.10 -14.80
C THR A 284 2.18 -27.36 -16.14
N VAL A 285 2.14 -26.33 -16.97
CA VAL A 285 1.71 -26.38 -18.36
C VAL A 285 2.94 -26.61 -19.24
N PHE A 286 2.85 -27.45 -20.26
CA PHE A 286 3.92 -27.61 -21.25
C PHE A 286 3.59 -26.86 -22.54
N LEU A 287 4.45 -25.91 -22.88
CA LEU A 287 4.45 -25.15 -24.11
C LEU A 287 5.04 -25.99 -25.27
N PRO A 288 4.92 -25.54 -26.54
CA PRO A 288 5.52 -26.25 -27.66
C PRO A 288 7.00 -26.57 -27.42
N GLY A 289 7.38 -27.83 -27.62
CA GLY A 289 8.73 -28.31 -27.35
C GLY A 289 8.99 -28.72 -25.88
N ASP A 290 7.93 -29.06 -25.15
CA ASP A 290 7.96 -29.53 -23.76
C ASP A 290 8.61 -28.52 -22.81
N ILE A 291 8.41 -27.22 -23.07
CA ILE A 291 8.93 -26.13 -22.26
C ILE A 291 7.96 -25.87 -21.11
N PRO A 292 8.39 -25.97 -19.83
CA PRO A 292 7.49 -25.82 -18.70
C PRO A 292 7.09 -24.36 -18.47
N LEU A 293 5.85 -24.17 -18.01
CA LEU A 293 5.32 -22.95 -17.42
C LEU A 293 4.66 -23.35 -16.10
N GLU A 294 5.31 -22.98 -15.00
CA GLU A 294 4.84 -23.21 -13.63
C GLU A 294 3.76 -22.19 -13.26
N MET A 295 2.63 -22.70 -12.77
CA MET A 295 1.44 -21.94 -12.39
C MET A 295 1.10 -22.29 -10.94
N LEU A 296 1.21 -21.32 -10.03
CA LEU A 296 0.96 -21.51 -8.61
C LEU A 296 -0.51 -21.26 -8.29
N TRP A 297 -1.07 -22.04 -7.37
CA TRP A 297 -2.42 -21.81 -6.87
C TRP A 297 -2.46 -20.60 -5.93
N ILE A 298 -3.35 -19.65 -6.24
CA ILE A 298 -3.61 -18.48 -5.41
C ILE A 298 -4.99 -18.66 -4.77
N PRO A 299 -5.09 -18.78 -3.43
CA PRO A 299 -6.36 -19.02 -2.77
C PRO A 299 -7.31 -17.82 -2.91
N GLY A 300 -8.61 -18.11 -3.05
CA GLY A 300 -9.65 -17.09 -2.97
C GLY A 300 -9.63 -16.38 -1.62
N GLY A 301 -10.16 -15.16 -1.56
CA GLY A 301 -10.09 -14.34 -0.37
C GLY A 301 -10.41 -12.87 -0.65
N SER A 302 -10.29 -12.04 0.38
CA SER A 302 -10.50 -10.60 0.29
C SER A 302 -9.23 -9.84 0.62
N PHE A 303 -9.02 -8.71 -0.04
CA PHE A 303 -7.92 -7.80 0.29
C PHE A 303 -8.30 -6.34 0.06
N LEU A 304 -7.49 -5.43 0.61
CA LEU A 304 -7.58 -4.01 0.37
C LEU A 304 -6.74 -3.64 -0.85
N MET A 305 -7.40 -3.33 -1.96
CA MET A 305 -6.77 -2.85 -3.19
C MET A 305 -6.56 -1.33 -3.12
N GLY A 306 -5.38 -0.89 -3.54
CA GLY A 306 -4.96 0.51 -3.51
C GLY A 306 -4.12 0.86 -2.29
N ARG A 307 -3.74 2.14 -2.20
CA ARG A 307 -2.83 2.63 -1.16
C ARG A 307 -3.54 2.82 0.17
N TYR A 308 -2.84 2.55 1.28
CA TYR A 308 -3.34 2.93 2.61
C TYR A 308 -3.03 4.41 2.91
N SER A 309 -3.66 4.96 3.94
CA SER A 309 -3.45 6.36 4.34
C SER A 309 -1.98 6.62 4.70
N GLU A 310 -1.39 7.67 4.13
CA GLU A 310 0.00 8.06 4.39
C GLU A 310 1.09 7.11 3.83
N GLU A 311 0.72 6.14 2.97
CA GLU A 311 1.70 5.30 2.29
C GLU A 311 2.74 6.15 1.53
N LEU A 312 4.02 5.92 1.81
CA LEU A 312 5.11 6.72 1.26
C LEU A 312 5.29 6.53 -0.26
N ASP A 313 5.49 7.65 -0.98
CA ASP A 313 5.66 7.73 -2.44
C ASP A 313 4.48 7.17 -3.26
N SER A 314 3.29 7.20 -2.64
CA SER A 314 2.04 6.78 -3.25
C SER A 314 1.45 7.84 -4.19
N GLU A 315 0.65 7.42 -5.17
CA GLU A 315 0.03 8.29 -6.16
C GLU A 315 -1.50 8.33 -5.98
N VAL A 316 -2.13 9.46 -6.32
CA VAL A 316 -3.61 9.63 -6.21
C VAL A 316 -4.42 8.70 -7.12
N SER A 317 -3.76 8.10 -8.12
CA SER A 317 -4.38 7.09 -8.98
C SER A 317 -4.62 5.76 -8.29
N GLU A 318 -4.06 5.60 -7.09
CA GLU A 318 -4.13 4.41 -6.24
C GLU A 318 -5.23 4.54 -5.17
N ASP A 319 -5.99 5.65 -5.19
CA ASP A 319 -7.15 5.92 -4.34
C ASP A 319 -8.48 5.61 -5.05
N PRO A 320 -9.59 5.43 -4.32
CA PRO A 320 -9.61 5.11 -2.90
C PRO A 320 -9.18 3.66 -2.67
N GLN A 321 -8.65 3.38 -1.48
CA GLN A 321 -8.52 2.01 -1.02
C GLN A 321 -9.92 1.37 -0.92
N HIS A 322 -10.06 0.15 -1.42
CA HIS A 322 -11.35 -0.54 -1.44
C HIS A 322 -11.16 -2.05 -1.34
N THR A 323 -12.18 -2.74 -0.83
CA THR A 323 -12.15 -4.21 -0.72
C THR A 323 -12.48 -4.86 -2.06
N VAL A 324 -11.67 -5.84 -2.44
CA VAL A 324 -11.95 -6.75 -3.55
C VAL A 324 -11.99 -8.17 -3.00
N THR A 325 -12.97 -8.96 -3.43
CA THR A 325 -13.20 -10.34 -2.96
C THR A 325 -13.22 -11.31 -4.13
N PHE A 326 -12.32 -12.29 -4.09
CA PHE A 326 -12.27 -13.44 -5.00
C PHE A 326 -13.03 -14.60 -4.36
N GLN A 327 -14.13 -15.02 -4.98
CA GLN A 327 -14.96 -16.13 -4.48
C GLN A 327 -14.28 -17.49 -4.62
N HIS A 328 -13.35 -17.61 -5.56
CA HIS A 328 -12.60 -18.82 -5.87
C HIS A 328 -11.12 -18.46 -6.03
N GLY A 329 -10.25 -19.44 -5.83
CA GLY A 329 -8.85 -19.29 -6.19
C GLY A 329 -8.65 -19.31 -7.70
N PHE A 330 -7.44 -18.99 -8.11
CA PHE A 330 -7.01 -18.99 -9.51
C PHE A 330 -5.53 -19.36 -9.57
N TRP A 331 -5.05 -19.80 -10.72
CA TRP A 331 -3.63 -20.04 -10.92
C TRP A 331 -2.92 -18.80 -11.46
N MET A 332 -1.74 -18.49 -10.96
CA MET A 332 -0.87 -17.43 -11.48
C MET A 332 0.52 -17.98 -11.82
N GLY A 333 1.09 -17.56 -12.94
CA GLY A 333 2.43 -17.94 -13.34
C GLY A 333 3.45 -17.59 -12.26
N LYS A 334 4.27 -18.55 -11.85
CA LYS A 334 5.31 -18.37 -10.81
C LYS A 334 6.25 -17.20 -11.13
N TYR A 335 6.53 -17.02 -12.42
CA TYR A 335 7.42 -16.02 -12.97
C TYR A 335 6.75 -15.25 -14.12
N GLU A 336 7.38 -14.14 -14.51
CA GLU A 336 7.13 -13.50 -15.79
C GLU A 336 7.37 -14.48 -16.95
N VAL A 337 6.64 -14.34 -18.06
CA VAL A 337 6.86 -15.19 -19.24
C VAL A 337 8.24 -14.90 -19.83
N THR A 338 9.02 -15.95 -20.01
CA THR A 338 10.42 -15.86 -20.45
C THR A 338 10.57 -15.71 -21.97
N GLN A 339 11.75 -15.26 -22.42
CA GLN A 339 12.11 -15.20 -23.83
C GLN A 339 12.03 -16.57 -24.51
N LYS A 340 12.42 -17.65 -23.79
CA LYS A 340 12.29 -19.02 -24.29
C LYS A 340 10.84 -19.41 -24.50
N GLN A 341 9.98 -19.16 -23.51
CA GLN A 341 8.54 -19.47 -23.57
C GLN A 341 7.87 -18.65 -24.68
N TRP A 342 8.21 -17.36 -24.82
CA TRP A 342 7.74 -16.52 -25.93
C TRP A 342 8.06 -17.14 -27.29
N LEU A 343 9.34 -17.45 -27.51
CA LEU A 343 9.82 -18.01 -28.77
C LEU A 343 9.26 -19.41 -29.06
N ALA A 344 8.95 -20.20 -28.03
CA ALA A 344 8.31 -21.50 -28.17
C ALA A 344 6.92 -21.40 -28.81
N VAL A 345 6.13 -20.40 -28.38
CA VAL A 345 4.73 -20.24 -28.82
C VAL A 345 4.64 -19.45 -30.12
N VAL A 346 5.35 -18.32 -30.21
CA VAL A 346 5.21 -17.36 -31.33
C VAL A 346 6.25 -17.59 -32.42
N GLY A 347 7.39 -18.21 -32.10
CA GLY A 347 8.47 -18.52 -33.04
C GLY A 347 9.31 -17.33 -33.51
N SER A 348 8.92 -16.10 -33.18
CA SER A 348 9.63 -14.87 -33.57
C SER A 348 9.29 -13.69 -32.65
N TRP A 349 10.09 -12.63 -32.71
CA TRP A 349 9.83 -11.39 -31.99
C TRP A 349 9.11 -10.36 -32.88
N PRO A 350 8.20 -9.52 -32.34
CA PRO A 350 7.57 -8.43 -33.09
C PRO A 350 8.60 -7.44 -33.68
N ASN A 351 9.69 -7.19 -32.94
CA ASN A 351 10.83 -6.40 -33.38
C ASN A 351 12.02 -7.31 -33.66
N VAL A 352 12.49 -7.32 -34.91
CA VAL A 352 13.57 -8.20 -35.40
C VAL A 352 14.91 -8.01 -34.70
N ASP A 353 15.14 -6.87 -34.04
CA ASP A 353 16.37 -6.58 -33.30
C ASP A 353 16.32 -7.07 -31.84
N GLN A 354 15.28 -7.81 -31.46
CA GLN A 354 15.04 -8.28 -30.08
C GLN A 354 14.90 -9.81 -30.00
N PRO A 355 15.24 -10.42 -28.85
CA PRO A 355 15.92 -9.82 -27.70
C PRO A 355 17.37 -9.41 -28.01
N SER A 356 17.99 -8.59 -27.15
CA SER A 356 19.33 -8.03 -27.38
C SER A 356 20.13 -7.92 -26.09
N GLU A 357 21.46 -8.02 -26.22
CA GLU A 357 22.42 -7.88 -25.11
C GLU A 357 22.25 -6.58 -24.31
N ALA A 358 21.76 -5.52 -24.96
CA ALA A 358 21.54 -4.22 -24.34
C ALA A 358 20.48 -4.26 -23.22
N TYR A 359 19.47 -5.14 -23.34
CA TYR A 359 18.34 -5.19 -22.41
C TYR A 359 18.15 -6.56 -21.75
N GLY A 360 19.10 -7.47 -21.95
CA GLY A 360 19.10 -8.83 -21.40
C GLY A 360 18.66 -9.85 -22.45
N VAL A 361 19.47 -10.88 -22.65
CA VAL A 361 19.18 -11.95 -23.60
C VAL A 361 19.53 -13.29 -23.00
N GLY A 362 18.62 -14.24 -23.11
CA GLY A 362 18.79 -15.59 -22.62
C GLY A 362 17.46 -16.26 -22.34
N ASP A 363 17.49 -17.58 -22.25
CA ASP A 363 16.29 -18.41 -22.12
C ASP A 363 15.42 -18.01 -20.91
N ASP A 364 16.06 -17.70 -19.77
CA ASP A 364 15.39 -17.41 -18.50
C ASP A 364 15.19 -15.91 -18.23
N TYR A 365 15.46 -15.04 -19.22
CA TYR A 365 15.13 -13.62 -19.10
C TYR A 365 13.66 -13.40 -19.41
N PRO A 366 12.98 -12.40 -18.80
CA PRO A 366 11.60 -12.09 -19.16
C PRO A 366 11.50 -11.60 -20.60
N ALA A 367 10.36 -11.90 -21.24
CA ALA A 367 10.02 -11.34 -22.53
C ALA A 367 9.73 -9.84 -22.40
N TYR A 368 10.29 -9.03 -23.30
CA TYR A 368 10.06 -7.59 -23.36
C TYR A 368 9.90 -7.07 -24.80
N TYR A 369 9.51 -5.81 -25.02
CA TYR A 369 9.11 -5.29 -26.35
C TYR A 369 7.90 -6.03 -26.94
N VAL A 370 7.02 -6.53 -26.09
CA VAL A 370 5.75 -7.13 -26.48
C VAL A 370 4.62 -6.16 -26.12
N SER A 371 3.82 -5.78 -27.12
CA SER A 371 2.62 -4.95 -26.86
C SER A 371 1.52 -5.79 -26.23
N TRP A 372 0.52 -5.14 -25.63
CA TRP A 372 -0.65 -5.82 -25.10
C TRP A 372 -1.32 -6.72 -26.15
N TYR A 373 -1.46 -6.24 -27.39
CA TYR A 373 -2.02 -7.06 -28.48
C TYR A 373 -1.12 -8.25 -28.86
N ASN A 374 0.21 -8.08 -28.87
CA ASN A 374 1.10 -9.22 -29.10
C ASN A 374 0.96 -10.27 -28.01
N VAL A 375 0.72 -9.86 -26.76
CA VAL A 375 0.45 -10.78 -25.65
C VAL A 375 -0.89 -11.50 -25.83
N LYS A 376 -1.94 -10.82 -26.31
CA LYS A 376 -3.22 -11.50 -26.63
C LYS A 376 -3.05 -12.53 -27.75
N ASP A 377 -2.25 -12.25 -28.77
CA ASP A 377 -1.93 -13.21 -29.83
C ASP A 377 -1.15 -14.42 -29.29
N PHE A 378 -0.15 -14.17 -28.43
CA PHE A 378 0.58 -15.22 -27.71
C PHE A 378 -0.37 -16.12 -26.91
N ILE A 379 -1.26 -15.53 -26.10
CA ILE A 379 -2.23 -16.26 -25.27
C ILE A 379 -3.16 -17.11 -26.15
N THR A 380 -3.64 -16.55 -27.26
CA THR A 380 -4.51 -17.27 -28.20
C THR A 380 -3.80 -18.49 -28.80
N ALA A 381 -2.55 -18.31 -29.24
CA ALA A 381 -1.73 -19.39 -29.78
C ALA A 381 -1.41 -20.46 -28.71
N LEU A 382 -1.13 -20.04 -27.48
CA LEU A 382 -0.86 -20.94 -26.37
C LEU A 382 -2.09 -21.77 -26.01
N ASN A 383 -3.26 -21.15 -25.78
CA ASN A 383 -4.50 -21.88 -25.48
C ASN A 383 -4.85 -22.88 -26.60
N THR A 384 -4.68 -22.48 -27.87
CA THR A 384 -4.84 -23.40 -29.00
C THR A 384 -3.89 -24.61 -28.91
N HIS A 385 -2.65 -24.41 -28.46
CA HIS A 385 -1.71 -25.51 -28.27
C HIS A 385 -2.13 -26.45 -27.14
N LEU A 386 -2.60 -25.90 -26.02
CA LEU A 386 -3.05 -26.68 -24.86
C LEU A 386 -4.25 -27.57 -25.22
N GLU A 387 -5.25 -26.99 -25.88
CA GLU A 387 -6.40 -27.73 -26.43
C GLU A 387 -5.97 -28.87 -27.36
N ASN A 388 -4.96 -28.65 -28.22
CA ASN A 388 -4.47 -29.67 -29.16
C ASN A 388 -3.59 -30.75 -28.53
N THR A 389 -3.13 -30.55 -27.29
CA THR A 389 -2.25 -31.49 -26.59
C THR A 389 -2.94 -32.18 -25.42
N ASP A 390 -4.27 -32.03 -25.31
CA ASP A 390 -5.10 -32.53 -24.21
C ASP A 390 -4.53 -32.13 -22.83
N GLN A 391 -3.85 -30.98 -22.78
CA GLN A 391 -3.46 -30.32 -21.54
C GLN A 391 -4.61 -29.41 -21.14
N ASP A 392 -5.72 -30.04 -20.74
CA ASP A 392 -6.96 -29.39 -20.27
C ASP A 392 -6.71 -28.67 -18.93
N LEU A 393 -5.92 -27.61 -19.03
CA LEU A 393 -5.80 -26.56 -18.05
C LEU A 393 -6.71 -25.44 -18.52
N PHE A 394 -7.37 -24.82 -17.55
CA PHE A 394 -8.25 -23.68 -17.73
C PHE A 394 -7.66 -22.62 -18.67
N THR A 395 -8.53 -21.83 -19.29
CA THR A 395 -8.13 -20.88 -20.33
C THR A 395 -7.15 -19.85 -19.76
N LEU A 396 -5.90 -19.84 -20.28
CA LEU A 396 -4.92 -18.85 -19.87
C LEU A 396 -5.32 -17.45 -20.35
N ARG A 397 -5.05 -16.46 -19.52
CA ARG A 397 -5.33 -15.04 -19.81
C ARG A 397 -4.32 -14.13 -19.11
N LEU A 398 -4.42 -12.82 -19.39
CA LEU A 398 -3.75 -11.80 -18.59
C LEU A 398 -4.48 -11.69 -17.23
N PRO A 399 -3.75 -11.37 -16.14
CA PRO A 399 -4.38 -11.05 -14.87
C PRO A 399 -5.23 -9.78 -15.01
N SER A 400 -6.32 -9.70 -14.25
CA SER A 400 -6.88 -8.41 -13.91
C SER A 400 -5.90 -7.61 -13.04
N GLU A 401 -6.08 -6.31 -12.99
CA GLU A 401 -5.31 -5.43 -12.12
C GLU A 401 -5.47 -5.85 -10.65
N ALA A 402 -6.68 -6.27 -10.27
CA ALA A 402 -6.99 -6.74 -8.93
C ALA A 402 -6.32 -8.07 -8.60
N GLU A 403 -6.35 -9.06 -9.51
CA GLU A 403 -5.66 -10.34 -9.31
C GLU A 403 -4.17 -10.15 -9.14
N TRP A 404 -3.58 -9.25 -9.94
CA TRP A 404 -2.17 -8.94 -9.85
C TRP A 404 -1.81 -8.35 -8.49
N GLU A 405 -2.56 -7.35 -8.00
CA GLU A 405 -2.25 -6.73 -6.71
C GLU A 405 -2.48 -7.69 -5.55
N TYR A 406 -3.58 -8.45 -5.58
CA TYR A 406 -3.86 -9.47 -4.58
C TYR A 406 -2.72 -10.48 -4.46
N ALA A 407 -2.30 -11.01 -5.60
CA ALA A 407 -1.22 -11.97 -5.68
C ALA A 407 0.13 -11.37 -5.30
N CYS A 408 0.40 -10.11 -5.68
CA CYS A 408 1.61 -9.38 -5.27
C CYS A 408 1.67 -9.24 -3.74
N ARG A 409 0.57 -8.77 -3.13
CA ARG A 409 0.46 -8.52 -1.69
C ARG A 409 0.54 -9.80 -0.86
N ALA A 410 0.01 -10.91 -1.36
CA ALA A 410 0.05 -12.21 -0.71
C ALA A 410 -0.31 -12.15 0.80
N GLY A 411 -1.41 -11.46 1.11
CA GLY A 411 -1.92 -11.26 2.48
C GLY A 411 -1.41 -10.01 3.21
N THR A 412 -0.44 -9.28 2.65
CA THR A 412 0.08 -8.05 3.27
C THR A 412 -0.74 -6.81 2.89
N ASN A 413 -0.88 -5.88 3.84
CA ASN A 413 -1.46 -4.55 3.61
C ASN A 413 -0.39 -3.44 3.47
N THR A 414 0.87 -3.84 3.32
CA THR A 414 2.03 -2.94 3.34
C THR A 414 2.37 -2.41 1.96
N ARG A 415 3.30 -1.45 1.92
CA ARG A 415 3.78 -0.80 0.69
C ARG A 415 4.40 -1.76 -0.33
N PHE A 416 5.16 -2.74 0.16
CA PHE A 416 5.71 -3.85 -0.60
C PHE A 416 5.24 -5.17 0.02
N HIS A 417 5.37 -6.27 -0.71
CA HIS A 417 4.97 -7.60 -0.22
C HIS A 417 5.84 -8.13 0.94
N TRP A 418 6.95 -7.47 1.26
CA TRP A 418 7.85 -7.79 2.38
C TRP A 418 7.77 -6.79 3.53
N GLY A 419 6.80 -5.87 3.50
CA GLY A 419 6.63 -4.80 4.48
C GLY A 419 6.79 -3.40 3.89
N ASP A 420 6.78 -2.39 4.75
CA ASP A 420 6.86 -0.99 4.30
C ASP A 420 8.27 -0.54 3.87
N ASP A 421 9.29 -1.21 4.40
CA ASP A 421 10.72 -0.95 4.14
C ASP A 421 11.04 0.55 4.05
N LEU A 422 10.68 1.29 5.12
CA LEU A 422 10.71 2.77 5.16
C LEU A 422 12.12 3.35 4.89
N LEU A 423 13.17 2.56 5.13
CA LEU A 423 14.56 2.93 4.93
C LEU A 423 15.21 2.26 3.70
N TYR A 424 14.45 1.49 2.93
CA TYR A 424 14.92 0.81 1.72
C TYR A 424 16.08 -0.16 1.94
N GLU A 425 16.08 -0.87 3.07
CA GLU A 425 17.18 -1.75 3.47
C GLU A 425 17.08 -3.14 2.84
N GLN A 426 15.87 -3.58 2.48
CA GLN A 426 15.61 -4.97 2.04
C GLN A 426 15.46 -5.08 0.51
N LEU A 427 15.40 -3.97 -0.22
CA LEU A 427 15.18 -3.92 -1.68
C LEU A 427 16.10 -4.84 -2.49
N GLY A 428 17.35 -4.96 -2.05
CA GLY A 428 18.38 -5.73 -2.73
C GLY A 428 18.02 -7.21 -2.88
N ASP A 429 17.25 -7.76 -1.94
CA ASP A 429 16.89 -9.17 -1.92
C ASP A 429 15.54 -9.44 -2.60
N HIS A 430 14.69 -8.42 -2.75
CA HIS A 430 13.32 -8.56 -3.24
C HIS A 430 13.06 -8.04 -4.66
N ALA A 431 13.83 -7.07 -5.17
CA ALA A 431 13.47 -6.42 -6.42
C ALA A 431 14.66 -6.15 -7.36
N TRP A 432 14.44 -6.30 -8.67
CA TRP A 432 15.33 -5.77 -9.71
C TRP A 432 14.86 -4.38 -10.14
N TYR A 433 15.56 -3.34 -9.73
CA TYR A 433 15.21 -1.95 -9.99
C TYR A 433 16.42 -1.17 -10.50
N ARG A 434 16.25 0.12 -10.80
CA ARG A 434 17.24 0.97 -11.48
C ARG A 434 18.67 0.85 -10.93
N PHE A 435 18.85 0.72 -9.63
CA PHE A 435 20.17 0.79 -9.01
C PHE A 435 20.87 -0.56 -8.84
N ASN A 436 20.17 -1.70 -9.00
CA ASN A 436 20.77 -3.03 -8.88
C ASN A 436 20.64 -3.91 -10.13
N SER A 437 19.92 -3.47 -11.15
CA SER A 437 19.63 -4.27 -12.36
C SER A 437 20.73 -4.26 -13.43
N SER A 438 21.73 -3.38 -13.30
CA SER A 438 22.75 -3.10 -14.33
C SER A 438 22.15 -2.60 -15.67
N ASP A 439 21.10 -1.77 -15.59
CA ASP A 439 20.42 -1.14 -16.73
C ASP A 439 19.82 -2.14 -17.74
N LYS A 440 19.33 -3.30 -17.26
CA LYS A 440 18.64 -4.31 -18.08
C LYS A 440 17.76 -5.25 -17.26
N THR A 441 16.95 -6.07 -17.94
CA THR A 441 16.26 -7.20 -17.31
C THR A 441 17.26 -8.20 -16.74
N ASN A 442 16.84 -9.00 -15.76
CA ASN A 442 17.62 -10.08 -15.17
C ASN A 442 16.85 -11.40 -15.28
N PRO A 443 17.55 -12.56 -15.17
CA PRO A 443 16.87 -13.84 -15.15
C PRO A 443 15.82 -13.90 -14.04
N ILE A 444 14.69 -14.53 -14.34
CA ILE A 444 13.57 -14.71 -13.42
C ILE A 444 13.99 -15.51 -12.18
N GLY A 445 13.29 -15.31 -11.06
CA GLY A 445 13.41 -16.13 -9.85
C GLY A 445 14.68 -15.93 -9.03
N LEU A 446 15.45 -14.87 -9.31
CA LEU A 446 16.69 -14.57 -8.57
C LEU A 446 16.48 -13.71 -7.32
N LYS A 447 15.28 -13.11 -7.17
CA LYS A 447 14.85 -12.41 -5.96
C LYS A 447 13.95 -13.29 -5.11
N LEU A 448 13.84 -12.93 -3.83
CA LEU A 448 12.97 -13.65 -2.89
C LEU A 448 11.52 -13.62 -3.36
N GLU A 449 10.85 -14.76 -3.22
CA GLU A 449 9.42 -14.92 -3.46
C GLU A 449 8.57 -14.21 -2.39
N ASN A 450 7.31 -13.93 -2.70
CA ASN A 450 6.33 -13.51 -1.71
C ASN A 450 5.67 -14.71 -1.01
N ALA A 451 4.71 -14.48 -0.12
CA ALA A 451 4.07 -15.54 0.67
C ALA A 451 3.24 -16.54 -0.17
N PHE A 452 2.94 -16.22 -1.44
CA PHE A 452 2.32 -17.14 -2.40
C PHE A 452 3.35 -17.85 -3.30
N GLY A 453 4.65 -17.68 -3.07
CA GLY A 453 5.71 -18.31 -3.87
C GLY A 453 5.96 -17.63 -5.22
N LEU A 454 5.36 -16.45 -5.46
CA LEU A 454 5.55 -15.69 -6.69
C LEU A 454 6.84 -14.87 -6.63
N HIS A 455 7.61 -14.90 -7.71
CA HIS A 455 8.83 -14.13 -7.85
C HIS A 455 8.66 -12.91 -8.75
N ASP A 456 9.55 -11.94 -8.56
CA ASP A 456 9.69 -10.74 -9.40
C ASP A 456 8.41 -9.88 -9.47
N MET A 457 7.53 -9.99 -8.47
CA MET A 457 6.33 -9.14 -8.37
C MET A 457 6.66 -7.66 -8.14
N SER A 458 7.92 -7.34 -7.81
CA SER A 458 8.45 -5.98 -7.71
C SER A 458 9.73 -5.84 -8.53
N GLY A 459 9.69 -5.06 -9.61
CA GLY A 459 10.82 -4.80 -10.49
C GLY A 459 10.87 -5.70 -11.72
N ASN A 460 12.07 -5.97 -12.23
CA ASN A 460 12.37 -6.68 -13.47
C ASN A 460 11.63 -6.13 -14.71
N VAL A 461 10.41 -6.54 -15.03
CA VAL A 461 9.59 -5.88 -16.05
C VAL A 461 8.20 -5.48 -15.55
N TRP A 462 7.67 -4.40 -16.13
CA TRP A 462 6.26 -4.06 -15.99
C TRP A 462 5.42 -5.18 -16.58
N GLU A 463 4.38 -5.61 -15.89
CA GLU A 463 3.52 -6.70 -16.32
C GLU A 463 2.18 -6.17 -16.83
N TRP A 464 1.80 -6.53 -18.07
CA TRP A 464 0.50 -6.18 -18.64
C TRP A 464 -0.67 -6.81 -17.86
N CYS A 465 -1.68 -6.00 -17.56
CA CYS A 465 -2.99 -6.45 -17.09
C CYS A 465 -4.05 -6.39 -18.20
N GLU A 466 -5.18 -7.07 -18.00
CA GLU A 466 -6.33 -7.00 -18.91
C GLU A 466 -7.03 -5.63 -18.85
N ASP A 467 -6.92 -4.90 -17.74
CA ASP A 467 -7.66 -3.68 -17.42
C ASP A 467 -7.33 -2.49 -18.34
N ASP A 468 -8.35 -1.71 -18.62
CA ASP A 468 -8.22 -0.39 -19.21
C ASP A 468 -7.71 0.60 -18.16
N LEU A 469 -6.99 1.63 -18.58
CA LEU A 469 -6.47 2.62 -17.64
C LEU A 469 -7.58 3.59 -17.19
N HIS A 470 -7.82 3.65 -15.88
CA HIS A 470 -8.66 4.66 -15.22
C HIS A 470 -7.83 5.57 -14.30
N ASP A 471 -8.30 6.81 -14.12
CA ASP A 471 -7.58 7.83 -13.33
C ASP A 471 -7.39 7.44 -11.86
N ASN A 472 -8.31 6.65 -11.29
CA ASN A 472 -8.35 6.20 -9.90
C ASN A 472 -9.32 4.99 -9.76
N TYR A 473 -9.54 4.50 -8.54
CA TYR A 473 -10.44 3.38 -8.23
C TYR A 473 -11.91 3.77 -7.96
N VAL A 474 -12.32 5.01 -8.24
CA VAL A 474 -13.72 5.41 -8.05
C VAL A 474 -14.61 4.67 -9.06
N GLY A 475 -15.33 3.65 -8.57
CA GLY A 475 -16.18 2.80 -9.40
C GLY A 475 -15.51 1.52 -9.91
N ALA A 476 -14.34 1.16 -9.36
CA ALA A 476 -13.66 -0.09 -9.68
C ALA A 476 -14.52 -1.33 -9.33
N PRO A 477 -14.39 -2.44 -10.09
CA PRO A 477 -14.96 -3.73 -9.71
C PRO A 477 -14.45 -4.21 -8.35
N THR A 478 -15.28 -4.97 -7.63
CA THR A 478 -14.97 -5.49 -6.28
C THR A 478 -14.95 -7.01 -6.21
N ASP A 479 -15.05 -7.67 -7.37
CA ASP A 479 -15.16 -9.13 -7.52
C ASP A 479 -13.94 -9.76 -8.22
N GLY A 480 -12.86 -8.99 -8.39
CA GLY A 480 -11.64 -9.43 -9.06
C GLY A 480 -11.67 -9.35 -10.57
N SER A 481 -12.82 -9.01 -11.18
CA SER A 481 -12.92 -8.87 -12.64
C SER A 481 -12.12 -7.68 -13.18
N ALA A 482 -11.62 -7.81 -14.41
CA ALA A 482 -10.90 -6.73 -15.08
C ALA A 482 -11.83 -5.54 -15.37
N TRP A 483 -11.37 -4.32 -15.09
CA TRP A 483 -12.09 -3.09 -15.36
C TRP A 483 -11.94 -2.70 -16.84
N VAL A 484 -12.98 -3.00 -17.61
CA VAL A 484 -12.96 -2.91 -19.07
C VAL A 484 -13.99 -1.88 -19.58
N ASP A 485 -13.54 -0.92 -20.39
CA ASP A 485 -14.41 0.07 -21.00
C ASP A 485 -15.06 -0.44 -22.30
N SER A 486 -16.20 0.16 -22.66
CA SER A 486 -16.82 -0.03 -23.97
C SER A 486 -17.07 1.33 -24.63
N PRO A 487 -16.29 1.71 -25.66
CA PRO A 487 -15.17 0.98 -26.27
C PRO A 487 -13.93 0.93 -25.38
N ARG A 488 -13.05 -0.06 -25.62
CA ARG A 488 -11.78 -0.22 -24.89
C ARG A 488 -10.93 1.05 -24.95
N ALA A 489 -10.26 1.38 -23.86
CA ALA A 489 -9.30 2.48 -23.82
C ALA A 489 -8.10 2.24 -24.75
N SER A 490 -7.31 3.28 -25.06
CA SER A 490 -6.05 3.14 -25.84
C SER A 490 -4.85 2.78 -24.97
N LYS A 491 -5.01 2.82 -23.65
CA LYS A 491 -3.98 2.49 -22.67
C LYS A 491 -4.50 1.38 -21.76
N ARG A 492 -3.57 0.54 -21.32
CA ARG A 492 -3.79 -0.56 -20.37
C ARG A 492 -2.98 -0.31 -19.12
N VAL A 493 -3.44 -0.89 -18.02
CA VAL A 493 -2.68 -0.91 -16.78
C VAL A 493 -1.50 -1.86 -16.93
N VAL A 494 -0.37 -1.46 -16.35
CA VAL A 494 0.77 -2.35 -16.08
C VAL A 494 1.12 -2.29 -14.60
N ARG A 495 1.62 -3.39 -14.04
CA ARG A 495 1.95 -3.53 -12.62
C ARG A 495 3.40 -3.98 -12.36
N GLY A 496 3.87 -3.78 -11.12
CA GLY A 496 5.15 -4.32 -10.64
C GLY A 496 6.38 -3.43 -10.74
N GLY A 497 6.37 -2.39 -11.58
CA GLY A 497 7.59 -1.62 -11.83
C GLY A 497 8.52 -2.34 -12.80
N SER A 498 9.78 -1.91 -12.91
CA SER A 498 10.76 -2.59 -13.78
C SER A 498 12.19 -2.29 -13.38
N TRP A 499 13.13 -2.96 -14.04
CA TRP A 499 14.57 -2.75 -13.93
C TRP A 499 15.00 -1.31 -14.17
N ALA A 500 14.23 -0.51 -14.92
CA ALA A 500 14.55 0.88 -15.26
C ALA A 500 13.99 1.90 -14.25
N ASN A 501 13.09 1.45 -13.37
CA ASN A 501 12.36 2.31 -12.46
C ASN A 501 13.03 2.45 -11.10
N LEU A 502 12.75 3.58 -10.46
CA LEU A 502 13.06 3.80 -9.05
C LEU A 502 12.08 2.99 -8.22
N ILE A 503 12.51 2.58 -7.03
CA ILE A 503 11.82 1.56 -6.24
C ILE A 503 10.38 1.93 -5.86
N TRP A 504 10.07 3.21 -5.69
CA TRP A 504 8.70 3.64 -5.38
C TRP A 504 7.68 3.33 -6.49
N ARG A 505 8.13 2.97 -7.70
CA ARG A 505 7.27 2.45 -8.77
C ARG A 505 7.12 0.93 -8.77
N CYS A 506 7.77 0.24 -7.84
CA CYS A 506 7.71 -1.21 -7.66
C CYS A 506 6.89 -1.60 -6.41
N ARG A 507 6.16 -0.65 -5.82
CA ARG A 507 5.22 -0.89 -4.71
C ARG A 507 4.06 -1.75 -5.18
N SER A 508 3.44 -2.49 -4.26
CA SER A 508 2.32 -3.39 -4.57
C SER A 508 1.13 -2.62 -5.16
N ALA A 509 0.82 -1.42 -4.65
CA ALA A 509 -0.26 -0.58 -5.14
C ALA A 509 0.07 0.24 -6.41
N ASN A 510 1.34 0.27 -6.86
CA ASN A 510 1.70 1.21 -7.91
C ASN A 510 1.07 0.85 -9.26
N ARG A 511 0.41 1.83 -9.86
CA ARG A 511 -0.27 1.71 -11.15
C ARG A 511 0.56 2.35 -12.26
N GLY A 512 1.08 1.53 -13.16
CA GLY A 512 1.70 2.00 -14.38
C GLY A 512 0.70 2.05 -15.55
N LEU A 513 1.12 2.68 -16.65
CA LEU A 513 0.36 2.70 -17.89
C LEU A 513 1.23 2.37 -19.08
N GLY A 514 0.63 1.70 -20.06
CA GLY A 514 1.25 1.45 -21.35
C GLY A 514 0.26 1.63 -22.50
N SER A 515 0.76 2.08 -23.65
CA SER A 515 -0.03 2.08 -24.90
C SER A 515 -0.27 0.64 -25.33
N SER A 516 -1.53 0.26 -25.59
CA SER A 516 -1.87 -1.13 -25.97
C SER A 516 -1.18 -1.59 -27.27
N GLU A 517 -0.78 -0.64 -28.11
CA GLU A 517 -0.10 -0.86 -29.40
C GLU A 517 1.43 -0.94 -29.30
N SER A 518 2.02 -0.62 -28.15
CA SER A 518 3.47 -0.43 -28.02
C SER A 518 4.10 -1.45 -27.07
N GLY A 519 5.16 -2.11 -27.52
CA GLY A 519 6.06 -2.86 -26.66
C GLY A 519 7.20 -2.00 -26.14
N TYR A 520 7.69 -2.27 -24.92
CA TYR A 520 8.77 -1.52 -24.26
C TYR A 520 9.89 -2.45 -23.80
N ASN A 521 11.13 -1.97 -23.75
CA ASN A 521 12.30 -2.73 -23.27
C ASN A 521 12.26 -3.12 -21.78
N PHE A 522 11.24 -2.66 -21.08
CA PHE A 522 10.99 -2.91 -19.66
C PHE A 522 9.56 -3.40 -19.41
N GLY A 523 8.83 -3.79 -20.46
CA GLY A 523 7.44 -4.26 -20.35
C GLY A 523 7.29 -5.68 -20.89
N GLY A 524 6.84 -6.57 -20.02
CA GLY A 524 6.51 -7.97 -20.27
C GLY A 524 5.14 -8.33 -19.69
N PHE A 525 4.97 -9.57 -19.24
CA PHE A 525 3.70 -10.05 -18.72
C PHE A 525 3.84 -11.37 -17.96
N ARG A 526 2.79 -11.68 -17.21
CA ARG A 526 2.55 -12.94 -16.52
C ARG A 526 1.17 -13.45 -16.92
N LEU A 527 0.91 -14.73 -16.69
CA LEU A 527 -0.35 -15.39 -17.04
C LEU A 527 -1.11 -15.80 -15.79
N VAL A 528 -2.43 -15.85 -15.92
CA VAL A 528 -3.32 -16.50 -14.96
C VAL A 528 -4.24 -17.49 -15.67
N ALA A 529 -4.81 -18.42 -14.91
CA ALA A 529 -5.86 -19.33 -15.34
C ALA A 529 -6.93 -19.39 -14.24
N ASP A 530 -8.20 -19.46 -14.65
CA ASP A 530 -9.33 -19.68 -13.74
C ASP A 530 -9.41 -21.12 -13.23
#